data_AF-A0A8B6FZ85-F1
#
_entry.id   AF-A0A8B6FZ85-F1
#
_cell.length_a   1.000
_cell.length_b   1.000
_cell.length_c   1.000
_cell.angle_alpha   90.00
_cell.angle_beta   90.00
_cell.angle_gamma   90.00
#
_symmetry.space_group_name_H-M   'P 1'
#
loop_
_entity.id
_entity.type
_entity.pdbx_description
1 polymer ?
#
loop_
_entity_poly.entity_id
_entity_poly.type
_entity_poly.pdbx_seq_one_letter_code
_entity_poly.pdbx_strand_id
1 'polypeptide(L)'
;MTFWSDSMNVLYWIRGRSREYKPFVANRIGEIHTSPHPKQWRHVPTKVNLADLVSRGRTIKQLQSDVILWNGPECLQDEEPQLPETNNQIENVHDNELKCKKTSDNLTNTEKYSY
;
A
#
# COMPACT_ATOMS: atom_id res chain seq x y z
N MET A 1 17.17 4.07 -4.35
CA MET A 1 16.47 4.58 -3.15
C MET A 1 15.23 3.75 -2.92
N THR A 2 15.01 3.31 -1.68
CA THR A 2 13.91 2.41 -1.29
C THR A 2 13.02 3.13 -0.28
N PHE A 3 11.71 2.96 -0.41
CA PHE A 3 10.70 3.60 0.45
C PHE A 3 9.90 2.53 1.18
N TRP A 4 9.46 2.84 2.40
CA TRP A 4 8.87 1.86 3.29
C TRP A 4 7.53 2.35 3.82
N SER A 5 6.56 1.45 3.87
CA SER A 5 5.28 1.68 4.54
C SER A 5 4.87 0.41 5.26
N ASP A 6 4.26 0.55 6.43
CA ASP A 6 3.63 -0.54 7.17
C ASP A 6 2.16 -0.74 6.82
N SER A 7 1.60 0.13 5.98
CA SER A 7 0.22 0.01 5.53
C SER A 7 0.16 -0.79 4.23
N MET A 8 -0.34 -2.03 4.33
CA MET A 8 -0.63 -2.86 3.16
C MET A 8 -1.61 -2.17 2.21
N ASN A 9 -2.59 -1.43 2.74
CA ASN A 9 -3.55 -0.68 1.93
C ASN A 9 -2.86 0.40 1.09
N VAL A 10 -1.96 1.17 1.69
CA VAL A 10 -1.18 2.19 0.97
C VAL A 10 -0.30 1.54 -0.09
N LEU A 11 0.38 0.43 0.24
CA LEU A 11 1.21 -0.30 -0.72
C LEU A 11 0.42 -0.90 -1.88
N TYR A 12 -0.82 -1.33 -1.63
CA TYR A 12 -1.74 -1.77 -2.67
C TYR A 12 -2.13 -0.60 -3.58
N TRP A 13 -2.53 0.54 -3.00
CA TRP A 13 -2.89 1.72 -3.78
C TRP A 13 -1.74 2.27 -4.62
N ILE A 14 -0.51 2.25 -4.09
CA ILE A 14 0.70 2.67 -4.81
C ILE A 14 0.96 1.79 -6.03
N ARG A 15 0.65 0.49 -5.97
CA ARG A 15 0.84 -0.43 -7.10
C ARG A 15 -0.28 -0.33 -8.14
N GLY A 16 -1.47 0.12 -7.76
CA GLY A 16 -2.60 0.31 -8.68
C GLY A 16 -2.57 1.64 -9.43
N ARG A 17 -3.66 1.96 -10.14
CA ARG A 17 -3.79 3.19 -10.93
C ARG A 17 -4.56 4.25 -10.14
N SER A 18 -3.90 5.37 -9.80
CA SER A 18 -4.48 6.45 -8.99
C SER A 18 -5.90 6.87 -9.39
N ARG A 19 -6.17 6.96 -10.70
CA ARG A 19 -7.48 7.34 -11.27
C ARG A 19 -8.65 6.44 -10.86
N GLU A 20 -8.38 5.20 -10.46
CA GLU A 20 -9.40 4.21 -10.05
C GLU A 20 -9.92 4.44 -8.64
N TYR A 21 -9.19 5.18 -7.80
CA TYR A 21 -9.57 5.42 -6.41
C TYR A 21 -10.39 6.69 -6.22
N LYS A 22 -11.13 6.80 -5.11
CA LYS A 22 -11.85 8.02 -4.72
C LYS A 22 -10.93 9.24 -4.73
N PRO A 23 -11.46 10.47 -4.93
CA PRO A 23 -10.64 11.68 -5.08
C PRO A 23 -9.58 11.88 -4.00
N PHE A 24 -9.90 11.51 -2.75
CA PHE A 24 -8.92 11.59 -1.67
C PHE A 24 -7.69 10.72 -1.98
N VAL A 25 -7.87 9.41 -2.10
CA VAL A 25 -6.78 8.46 -2.36
C VAL A 25 -6.11 8.74 -3.70
N ALA A 26 -6.88 9.01 -4.76
CA ALA A 26 -6.37 9.29 -6.10
C ALA A 26 -5.35 10.44 -6.12
N ASN A 27 -5.63 11.54 -5.42
CA ASN A 27 -4.72 12.69 -5.39
C ASN A 27 -3.37 12.32 -4.73
N ARG A 28 -3.39 11.62 -3.58
CA ARG A 28 -2.16 11.22 -2.87
C ARG A 28 -1.35 10.23 -3.68
N ILE A 29 -1.99 9.24 -4.28
CA ILE A 29 -1.29 8.26 -5.12
C ILE A 29 -0.75 8.93 -6.39
N GLY A 30 -1.49 9.87 -6.97
CA GLY A 30 -1.02 10.68 -8.10
C GLY A 30 0.26 11.45 -7.77
N GLU A 31 0.31 12.10 -6.59
CA GLU A 31 1.51 12.77 -6.09
C GLU A 31 2.68 11.78 -5.90
N ILE A 32 2.45 10.64 -5.23
CA ILE A 32 3.48 9.62 -5.01
C ILE A 32 4.04 9.07 -6.33
N HIS A 33 3.18 8.88 -7.34
CA HIS A 33 3.59 8.39 -8.66
C HIS A 33 4.49 9.36 -9.44
N THR A 34 4.54 10.65 -9.06
CA THR A 34 5.49 11.61 -9.69
C THR A 34 6.94 11.29 -9.33
N SER A 35 7.18 10.86 -8.10
CA SER A 35 8.43 10.32 -7.59
C SER A 35 8.18 9.94 -6.12
N PRO A 36 8.49 8.71 -5.70
CA PRO A 36 9.26 7.65 -6.37
C PRO A 36 8.42 6.61 -7.14
N HIS A 37 9.06 5.80 -7.99
CA HIS A 37 8.39 4.75 -8.77
C HIS A 37 7.74 3.70 -7.84
N PRO A 38 6.54 3.18 -8.15
CA PRO A 38 5.82 2.20 -7.30
C PRO A 38 6.65 0.98 -6.87
N LYS A 39 7.50 0.47 -7.78
CA LYS A 39 8.41 -0.65 -7.51
C LYS A 39 9.51 -0.34 -6.49
N GLN A 40 9.67 0.90 -6.03
CA GLN A 40 10.63 1.28 -4.99
C GLN A 40 10.03 1.19 -3.58
N TRP A 41 8.72 0.96 -3.46
CA TRP A 41 8.03 0.82 -2.18
C TRP A 41 8.08 -0.63 -1.66
N ARG A 42 8.35 -0.76 -0.37
CA ARG A 42 8.51 -2.01 0.38
C ARG A 42 7.64 -1.99 1.63
N HIS A 43 7.31 -3.17 2.14
CA HIS A 43 6.60 -3.34 3.39
C HIS A 43 7.57 -3.40 4.56
N VAL A 44 7.32 -2.62 5.62
CA VAL A 44 7.96 -2.78 6.93
C VAL A 44 6.88 -3.21 7.93
N PRO A 45 7.08 -4.24 8.76
CA PRO A 45 6.10 -4.58 9.79
C PRO A 45 5.84 -3.38 10.74
N THR A 46 4.58 -3.12 11.10
CA THR A 46 4.20 -1.98 11.97
C THR A 46 5.03 -1.91 13.27
N LYS A 47 5.33 -3.06 13.87
CA LYS A 47 6.12 -3.14 15.12
C LYS A 47 7.53 -2.57 14.99
N VAL A 48 8.07 -2.50 13.77
CA VAL A 48 9.43 -2.04 13.48
C VAL A 48 9.44 -0.85 12.51
N ASN A 49 8.28 -0.24 12.25
CA ASN A 49 8.18 0.99 11.47
C ASN A 49 8.71 2.18 12.29
N LEU A 50 9.93 2.62 11.99
CA LEU A 50 10.59 3.70 12.71
C LEU A 50 9.76 5.00 12.79
N ALA A 51 9.03 5.32 11.72
CA ALA A 51 8.18 6.52 11.70
C ALA A 51 7.05 6.44 12.75
N ASP A 52 6.44 5.26 12.90
CA ASP A 52 5.41 5.01 13.92
C ASP A 52 6.00 4.98 15.34
N LEU A 53 7.19 4.38 15.51
CA LEU A 53 7.87 4.38 16.81
C LEU A 53 8.17 5.78 17.33
N VAL A 54 8.54 6.69 16.44
CA VAL A 54 8.82 8.10 16.77
C VAL A 54 7.52 8.90 16.97
N SER A 55 6.51 8.69 16.12
CA SER A 55 5.25 9.47 16.17
C SER A 55 4.39 9.19 17.40
N ARG A 56 4.53 8.00 18.03
CA ARG A 56 3.82 7.63 19.26
C ARG A 56 4.27 8.39 20.52
N GLY A 57 5.28 9.25 20.43
CA GLY A 57 5.69 10.11 21.55
C GLY A 57 6.45 9.36 22.64
N ARG A 58 7.44 8.55 22.24
CA ARG A 58 8.33 7.87 23.20
C ARG A 58 9.17 8.88 23.98
N THR A 59 9.47 8.53 25.24
CA THR A 59 10.37 9.35 26.08
C THR A 59 11.82 9.28 25.57
N ILE A 60 12.63 10.31 25.86
CA ILE A 60 14.05 10.33 25.47
C ILE A 60 14.80 9.09 25.95
N LYS A 61 14.50 8.60 27.17
CA LYS A 61 15.12 7.37 27.71
C LYS A 61 14.78 6.14 26.88
N GLN A 62 13.53 6.00 26.45
CA GLN A 62 13.10 4.89 25.59
C GLN A 62 13.73 4.96 24.20
N LEU A 63 13.86 6.15 23.61
CA LEU A 63 14.58 6.32 22.34
C LEU A 63 16.04 5.92 22.48
N GLN A 64 16.72 6.33 23.54
CA GLN A 64 18.15 6.05 23.73
C GLN A 64 18.44 4.54 23.83
N SER A 65 17.51 3.76 24.41
CA SER A 65 17.63 2.31 24.49
C SER A 65 17.08 1.54 23.28
N ASP A 66 16.48 2.22 22.30
CA ASP A 66 15.80 1.55 21.18
C ASP A 66 16.79 1.13 20.08
N VAL A 67 17.20 -0.14 20.15
CA VAL A 67 18.10 -0.77 19.18
C VAL A 67 17.55 -0.69 17.75
N ILE A 68 16.22 -0.79 17.56
CA ILE A 68 15.61 -0.77 16.23
C ILE A 68 15.75 0.62 15.61
N LEU A 69 15.56 1.67 16.41
CA LEU A 69 15.73 3.05 15.96
C LEU A 69 17.16 3.36 15.51
N TRP A 70 18.16 2.88 16.27
CA TRP A 70 19.56 3.21 16.02
C TRP A 70 20.24 2.29 15.00
N ASN A 71 19.91 1.00 14.99
CA ASN A 71 20.54 0.02 14.12
C ASN A 71 19.70 -0.32 12.88
N GLY A 72 18.43 0.08 12.86
CA GLY A 72 17.47 -0.28 11.83
C GLY A 72 16.94 -1.71 12.00
N PRO A 73 15.72 -2.00 11.52
CA PRO A 73 15.24 -3.37 11.47
C PRO A 73 15.94 -4.19 10.39
N GLU A 74 16.11 -5.48 10.63
CA GLU A 74 16.77 -6.44 9.72
C GLU A 74 16.14 -6.43 8.31
N CYS A 75 14.82 -6.22 8.24
CA CYS A 75 14.11 -6.14 6.96
C CYS A 75 14.67 -5.05 6.02
N LEU A 76 15.36 -4.02 6.52
CA LEU A 76 15.99 -3.01 5.67
C LEU A 76 17.14 -3.56 4.80
N GLN A 77 17.65 -4.75 5.14
CA GLN A 77 18.73 -5.42 4.42
C GLN A 77 18.22 -6.36 3.32
N ASP A 78 16.91 -6.63 3.27
CA ASP A 78 16.32 -7.50 2.26
C ASP A 78 16.31 -6.80 0.89
N GLU A 79 17.02 -7.38 -0.09
CA GLU A 79 17.04 -6.87 -1.47
C GLU A 79 15.68 -7.06 -2.18
N GLU A 80 14.89 -8.06 -1.75
CA GLU A 80 13.68 -8.47 -2.43
C GLU A 80 12.40 -8.00 -1.70
N PRO A 81 11.41 -7.42 -2.41
CA PRO A 81 10.12 -7.08 -1.83
C PRO A 81 9.38 -8.32 -1.32
N GLN A 82 9.55 -8.65 -0.04
CA GLN A 82 8.71 -9.62 0.66
C GLN A 82 7.32 -9.00 0.87
N LEU A 83 6.40 -9.29 -0.04
CA LEU A 83 4.97 -9.09 0.19
C LEU A 83 4.48 -10.24 1.06
N PRO A 84 3.63 -10.02 2.07
CA PRO A 84 2.82 -11.09 2.61
C PRO A 84 2.04 -11.69 1.45
N GLU A 85 2.14 -13.00 1.25
CA GLU A 85 1.34 -13.72 0.25
C GLU A 85 -0.11 -13.25 0.36
N THR A 86 -0.68 -12.83 -0.76
CA THR A 86 -2.03 -12.27 -0.83
C THR A 86 -3.02 -13.37 -0.45
N ASN A 87 -3.29 -13.54 0.84
CA ASN A 87 -4.42 -14.34 1.27
C ASN A 87 -5.67 -13.64 0.74
N ASN A 88 -6.49 -14.38 -0.01
CA ASN A 88 -7.72 -13.96 -0.72
C ASN A 88 -8.81 -13.27 0.15
N GLN A 89 -8.49 -12.90 1.39
CA GLN A 89 -9.33 -12.13 2.31
C GLN A 89 -9.12 -10.60 2.18
N ILE A 90 -8.02 -10.15 1.55
CA ILE A 90 -7.68 -8.72 1.40
C ILE A 90 -8.56 -8.02 0.34
N GLU A 91 -9.09 -8.76 -0.64
CA GLU A 91 -9.89 -8.22 -1.75
C GLU A 91 -11.14 -7.48 -1.26
N ASN A 92 -11.83 -7.98 -0.22
CA ASN A 92 -13.11 -7.42 0.22
C ASN A 92 -13.01 -6.07 0.96
N VAL A 93 -11.85 -5.72 1.54
CA VAL A 93 -11.68 -4.45 2.28
C VAL A 93 -11.24 -3.32 1.33
N HIS A 94 -10.54 -3.67 0.25
CA HIS A 94 -9.86 -2.71 -0.63
C HIS A 94 -10.76 -2.11 -1.72
N ASP A 95 -11.85 -2.78 -2.06
CA ASP A 95 -12.79 -2.31 -3.07
C ASP A 95 -13.59 -1.07 -2.64
N ASN A 96 -13.68 -0.81 -1.32
CA ASN A 96 -14.42 0.34 -0.80
C ASN A 96 -13.85 1.68 -1.26
N GLU A 97 -12.57 1.75 -1.63
CA GLU A 97 -11.91 2.97 -2.09
C GLU A 97 -11.88 3.12 -3.61
N LEU A 98 -12.39 2.15 -4.37
CA LEU A 98 -12.56 2.26 -5.81
C LEU A 98 -13.75 3.17 -6.15
N LYS A 99 -13.61 3.97 -7.20
CA LYS A 99 -14.68 4.86 -7.71
C LYS A 99 -15.84 4.07 -8.34
N CYS A 100 -15.54 2.96 -9.02
CA CYS A 100 -16.55 2.11 -9.65
C CYS A 100 -16.57 0.76 -8.94
N LYS A 101 -17.72 0.40 -8.36
CA LYS A 101 -18.01 -1.02 -8.09
C LYS A 101 -17.93 -1.71 -9.44
N LYS A 102 -17.05 -2.69 -9.61
CA LYS A 102 -17.05 -3.52 -10.83
C LYS A 102 -18.39 -4.24 -10.85
N THR A 103 -19.38 -3.68 -11.55
CA THR A 103 -20.54 -4.43 -11.98
C THR A 103 -19.96 -5.57 -12.81
N SER A 104 -20.22 -6.80 -12.41
CA SER A 104 -19.88 -7.99 -13.18
C SER A 104 -20.35 -7.79 -14.63
N ASP A 105 -19.41 -7.70 -15.56
CA ASP A 105 -19.67 -7.73 -16.98
C ASP A 105 -20.24 -9.11 -17.34
N ASN A 106 -21.57 -9.23 -17.35
CA ASN A 106 -22.23 -10.28 -18.13
C ASN A 106 -22.38 -9.77 -19.57
N LEU A 107 -21.29 -9.80 -20.33
CA LEU A 107 -21.32 -9.75 -21.79
C LEU A 107 -21.55 -11.17 -22.33
N THR A 108 -22.84 -11.53 -22.43
CA THR A 108 -23.40 -12.56 -23.32
C THR A 108 -24.84 -12.11 -23.57
N ASN A 109 -25.42 -12.00 -24.75
CA ASN A 109 -25.16 -12.70 -25.99
C ASN A 109 -25.84 -11.94 -27.15
N THR A 110 -25.40 -12.29 -28.35
CA THR A 110 -25.85 -11.90 -29.69
C THR A 110 -27.35 -12.06 -30.01
N GLU A 111 -27.77 -11.33 -31.06
CA GLU A 111 -28.95 -11.54 -31.95
C GLU A 111 -30.36 -11.10 -31.48
N LYS A 112 -30.84 -9.97 -32.05
CA LYS A 112 -32.06 -9.92 -32.90
C LYS A 112 -32.30 -8.52 -33.48
N TYR A 113 -31.72 -8.28 -34.66
CA TYR A 113 -32.34 -7.41 -35.66
C TYR A 113 -32.67 -8.30 -36.86
N SER A 114 -33.95 -8.55 -37.07
CA SER A 114 -34.49 -8.95 -38.37
C SER A 114 -35.77 -8.17 -38.56
N TYR A 115 -35.88 -7.55 -39.74
CA TYR A 115 -36.98 -6.72 -40.22
C TYR A 115 -38.35 -7.38 -40.09
#